data_AF-A0A929J187-F1
#
_entry.id   AF-A0A929J187-F1
#
_cell.length_a   1.000
_cell.length_b   1.000
_cell.length_c   1.000
_cell.angle_alpha   90.00
_cell.angle_beta   90.00
_cell.angle_gamma   90.00
#
_symmetry.space_group_name_H-M   'P 1'
#
loop_
_entity.id
_entity.type
_entity.pdbx_description
1 polymer ?
#
loop_
_entity_poly.entity_id
_entity_poly.type
_entity_poly.pdbx_seq_one_letter_code
_entity_poly.pdbx_strand_id
1 'polypeptide(L)'
;MSGKGGGQVFIRGGQLVMRDAVIQANTMAAQNGKVIDLQLNESINISGELQTILSKSFGKGNAGHIIIATPNLEIIGSSHILTNNFAQGDGGNIDINAQQIKMADGATIICAAYGSGQCGDLNIKATKSISLLGVSKSNYIRAGLPYINYPTAIATTAHHGTGGQLNIESDQIDMVGSIISTSSLGIGNSGDVQINAGTLNATDGSIITSSGLSSGQVGNIDINVKNTLSLSRRRVGSYITATGIKFKNNRSSITNLGMTDKGGDISISAQTLKMDKEGFISASILGRATDETSGKITIKTNNLYISQGGLINNSNGIFLGGKFHVGAGHGGSIEIQAKNIDIDVDQSDLPTGIFSNTYSKRSGGDIKIQTDSLNVTNDGTISARSNATGNSGSIVIQADIIKLTNKGKISTEAKNAVGGNIVVKTPNLLYLHKAAIITSVGTGEGKGGDITITSPVFVVMDSGIIKAQADVGHGGNINIESEQFITSPDSLISASSRLGIDGEVKIESPNVDLESFLVILSDDVVEASSLIQKPCRMRGSSFFVQKINGS
;
A
#
# COMPACT_ATOMS: atom_id res chain seq x y z
N MET A 1 28.27 43.77 9.85
CA MET A 1 26.94 44.08 10.45
C MET A 1 26.29 42.78 10.91
N SER A 2 26.31 42.51 12.21
CA SER A 2 25.74 41.31 12.84
C SER A 2 24.43 41.69 13.57
N GLY A 3 23.30 41.53 12.89
CA GLY A 3 21.99 41.47 13.56
C GLY A 3 20.82 42.09 12.78
N LYS A 4 19.81 41.25 12.48
CA LYS A 4 18.37 41.53 12.35
C LYS A 4 17.64 40.18 12.30
N GLY A 5 17.63 39.47 13.44
CA GLY A 5 16.80 38.28 13.59
C GLY A 5 15.31 38.65 13.57
N GLY A 6 14.45 37.71 13.17
CA GLY A 6 13.00 37.89 13.24
C GLY A 6 12.50 38.17 14.66
N GLY A 7 11.50 39.06 14.79
CA GLY A 7 10.88 39.42 16.07
C GLY A 7 9.99 38.33 16.67
N GLN A 8 9.26 38.69 17.74
CA GLN A 8 8.26 37.80 18.37
C GLN A 8 6.85 38.31 18.10
N VAL A 9 5.93 37.39 17.85
CA VAL A 9 4.49 37.67 17.81
C VAL A 9 3.81 36.75 18.81
N PHE A 10 3.04 37.32 19.74
CA PHE A 10 2.21 36.58 20.68
C PHE A 10 0.76 36.96 20.45
N ILE A 11 -0.11 35.97 20.19
CA ILE A 11 -1.55 36.16 20.20
C ILE A 11 -2.15 35.26 21.27
N ARG A 12 -2.98 35.87 22.12
CA ARG A 12 -3.65 35.24 23.26
C ARG A 12 -5.11 35.68 23.28
N GLY A 13 -6.04 34.77 23.57
CA GLY A 13 -7.47 35.11 23.67
C GLY A 13 -8.41 33.94 23.37
N GLY A 14 -9.68 34.31 23.16
CA GLY A 14 -10.78 33.43 22.74
C GLY A 14 -10.57 32.85 21.36
N GLN A 15 -10.94 33.68 20.39
CA GLN A 15 -10.96 33.35 18.98
C GLN A 15 -10.03 34.27 18.20
N LEU A 16 -9.33 33.72 17.21
CA LEU A 16 -8.64 34.48 16.17
C LEU A 16 -9.30 34.21 14.83
N VAL A 17 -9.72 35.26 14.13
CA VAL A 17 -10.27 35.18 12.77
C VAL A 17 -9.37 35.97 11.84
N MET A 18 -8.83 35.30 10.82
CA MET A 18 -7.98 35.90 9.79
C MET A 18 -8.72 35.90 8.45
N ARG A 19 -8.91 37.12 7.90
CA ARG A 19 -9.43 37.41 6.57
C ARG A 19 -8.58 38.53 5.98
N ASP A 20 -8.04 38.32 4.79
CA ASP A 20 -7.08 39.19 4.10
C ASP A 20 -5.93 39.72 4.99
N ALA A 21 -5.42 38.85 5.86
CA ALA A 21 -4.45 39.15 6.90
C ALA A 21 -3.16 38.32 6.78
N VAL A 22 -2.07 38.90 7.25
CA VAL A 22 -0.75 38.27 7.33
C VAL A 22 -0.18 38.45 8.74
N ILE A 23 0.29 37.36 9.34
CA ILE A 23 1.12 37.37 10.56
C ILE A 23 2.53 36.97 10.14
N GLN A 24 3.54 37.80 10.43
CA GLN A 24 4.90 37.55 9.94
C GLN A 24 6.02 37.87 10.94
N ALA A 25 7.09 37.07 10.93
CA ALA A 25 8.32 37.28 11.71
C ALA A 25 9.58 36.85 10.93
N ASN A 26 10.00 37.64 9.93
CA ASN A 26 11.12 37.28 9.04
C ASN A 26 12.50 37.63 9.62
N THR A 27 13.45 36.71 9.45
CA THR A 27 14.89 36.87 9.72
C THR A 27 15.62 37.34 8.46
N MET A 28 16.31 38.48 8.53
CA MET A 28 16.97 39.09 7.37
C MET A 28 18.50 38.97 7.37
N ALA A 29 19.10 38.59 8.50
CA ALA A 29 20.56 38.62 8.68
C ALA A 29 21.06 37.40 9.45
N ALA A 30 22.18 37.52 10.17
CA ALA A 30 22.86 36.40 10.84
C ALA A 30 22.29 36.02 12.22
N GLN A 31 21.40 36.83 12.79
CA GLN A 31 20.78 36.52 14.08
C GLN A 31 19.52 35.69 13.87
N ASN A 32 19.29 34.69 14.71
CA ASN A 32 18.12 33.83 14.61
C ASN A 32 16.80 34.59 14.86
N GLY A 33 15.77 34.17 14.16
CA GLY A 33 14.39 34.55 14.41
C GLY A 33 13.91 33.95 15.72
N LYS A 34 12.96 34.64 16.34
CA LYS A 34 12.40 34.21 17.61
C LYS A 34 11.19 33.29 17.39
N VAL A 35 9.96 33.78 17.55
CA VAL A 35 8.77 32.91 17.51
C VAL A 35 7.51 33.67 17.09
N ILE A 36 6.62 33.00 16.36
CA ILE A 36 5.19 33.32 16.28
C ILE A 36 4.47 32.31 17.15
N ASP A 37 3.83 32.76 18.22
CA ASP A 37 3.21 31.90 19.23
C ASP A 37 1.74 32.31 19.40
N LEU A 38 0.84 31.47 18.92
CA LEU A 38 -0.61 31.67 18.94
C LEU A 38 -1.23 30.67 19.92
N GLN A 39 -1.72 31.15 21.06
CA GLN A 39 -2.38 30.31 22.07
C GLN A 39 -3.78 30.85 22.33
N LEU A 40 -4.77 30.16 21.76
CA LEU A 40 -6.17 30.54 21.80
C LEU A 40 -6.94 29.44 22.53
N ASN A 41 -7.94 29.77 23.33
CA ASN A 41 -8.69 28.79 24.11
C ASN A 41 -10.01 28.34 23.46
N GLU A 42 -10.37 28.87 22.29
CA GLU A 42 -11.57 28.46 21.54
C GLU A 42 -11.25 28.03 20.10
N SER A 43 -10.80 28.97 19.25
CA SER A 43 -10.59 28.67 17.82
C SER A 43 -9.60 29.62 17.13
N ILE A 44 -8.98 29.11 16.07
CA ILE A 44 -8.30 29.91 15.03
C ILE A 44 -8.93 29.57 13.69
N ASN A 45 -9.47 30.58 13.01
CA ASN A 45 -10.11 30.44 11.70
C ASN A 45 -9.36 31.30 10.68
N ILE A 46 -8.74 30.65 9.70
CA ILE A 46 -7.97 31.27 8.63
C ILE A 46 -8.71 31.01 7.32
N SER A 47 -9.28 32.04 6.72
CA SER A 47 -10.11 31.89 5.52
C SER A 47 -9.85 33.02 4.52
N GLY A 48 -9.73 32.67 3.25
CA GLY A 48 -9.58 33.63 2.15
C GLY A 48 -8.55 33.15 1.14
N GLU A 49 -8.16 34.05 0.23
CA GLU A 49 -7.08 33.81 -0.72
C GLU A 49 -5.79 34.43 -0.16
N LEU A 50 -4.71 33.67 -0.06
CA LEU A 50 -3.37 34.12 0.34
C LEU A 50 -3.18 34.55 1.81
N GLN A 51 -4.09 34.16 2.72
CA GLN A 51 -3.86 34.35 4.17
C GLN A 51 -2.57 33.66 4.56
N THR A 52 -1.71 34.32 5.34
CA THR A 52 -0.43 33.70 5.68
C THR A 52 0.02 33.95 7.11
N ILE A 53 0.33 32.88 7.84
CA ILE A 53 1.20 32.93 9.03
C ILE A 53 2.58 32.48 8.57
N LEU A 54 3.59 33.36 8.64
CA LEU A 54 4.92 33.06 8.10
C LEU A 54 6.09 33.48 8.96
N SER A 55 7.13 32.64 8.94
CA SER A 55 8.45 32.96 9.48
C SER A 55 9.52 32.53 8.48
N LYS A 56 10.17 33.49 7.84
CA LYS A 56 11.15 33.22 6.76
C LYS A 56 12.56 33.62 7.16
N SER A 57 13.56 32.88 6.71
CA SER A 57 14.97 33.30 6.77
C SER A 57 15.50 33.67 5.38
N PHE A 58 16.03 34.88 5.26
CA PHE A 58 16.76 35.38 4.08
C PHE A 58 18.27 35.54 4.36
N GLY A 59 18.75 35.16 5.55
CA GLY A 59 20.12 35.39 6.01
C GLY A 59 20.81 34.14 6.53
N LYS A 60 21.87 34.32 7.34
CA LYS A 60 22.57 33.21 8.01
C LYS A 60 21.90 32.73 9.29
N GLY A 61 21.00 33.53 9.86
CA GLY A 61 20.26 33.18 11.07
C GLY A 61 19.04 32.33 10.74
N ASN A 62 18.62 31.47 11.66
CA ASN A 62 17.48 30.58 11.46
C ASN A 62 16.16 31.35 11.46
N ALA A 63 15.13 30.83 10.80
CA ALA A 63 13.78 31.35 10.92
C ALA A 63 13.21 31.03 12.31
N GLY A 64 12.32 31.88 12.81
CA GLY A 64 11.64 31.62 14.08
C GLY A 64 10.61 30.50 13.96
N HIS A 65 10.33 29.84 15.08
CA HIS A 65 9.31 28.78 15.15
C HIS A 65 7.89 29.36 15.03
N ILE A 66 6.96 28.55 14.53
CA ILE A 66 5.53 28.84 14.57
C ILE A 66 4.89 27.84 15.54
N ILE A 67 4.31 28.33 16.62
CA ILE A 67 3.64 27.51 17.65
C ILE A 67 2.16 27.89 17.65
N ILE A 68 1.29 26.91 17.51
CA ILE A 68 -0.17 27.09 17.52
C ILE A 68 -0.78 26.13 18.52
N ALA A 69 -1.52 26.65 19.48
CA ALA A 69 -2.33 25.88 20.42
C ALA A 69 -3.77 26.42 20.42
N THR A 70 -4.74 25.58 20.06
CA THR A 70 -6.17 25.95 20.03
C THR A 70 -7.05 24.72 20.03
N PRO A 71 -8.23 24.69 20.68
CA PRO A 71 -9.12 23.54 20.54
C PRO A 71 -9.51 23.26 19.08
N ASN A 72 -9.81 24.31 18.32
CA ASN A 72 -10.21 24.20 16.91
C ASN A 72 -9.29 25.03 16.02
N LEU A 73 -8.71 24.41 15.00
CA LEU A 73 -7.96 25.09 13.95
C LEU A 73 -8.63 24.80 12.60
N GLU A 74 -9.13 25.85 11.96
CA GLU A 74 -9.71 25.76 10.60
C GLU A 74 -8.89 26.62 9.64
N ILE A 75 -8.43 26.01 8.55
CA ILE A 75 -7.68 26.66 7.48
C ILE A 75 -8.40 26.35 6.16
N ILE A 76 -8.93 27.38 5.50
CA ILE A 76 -9.73 27.23 4.29
C ILE A 76 -9.21 28.17 3.19
N GLY A 77 -9.34 27.72 1.94
CA GLY A 77 -8.91 28.46 0.76
C GLY A 77 -7.41 28.35 0.57
N SER A 78 -6.84 29.19 -0.30
CA SER A 78 -5.39 29.26 -0.53
C SER A 78 -4.65 29.96 0.62
N SER A 79 -4.93 29.53 1.84
CA SER A 79 -4.35 30.02 3.09
C SER A 79 -3.14 29.16 3.50
N HIS A 80 -2.13 29.77 4.09
CA HIS A 80 -0.84 29.14 4.33
C HIS A 80 -0.33 29.36 5.77
N ILE A 81 0.24 28.33 6.36
CA ILE A 81 1.13 28.43 7.52
C ILE A 81 2.49 27.94 7.05
N LEU A 82 3.51 28.79 7.08
CA LEU A 82 4.79 28.39 6.51
C LEU A 82 6.05 28.90 7.21
N THR A 83 7.09 28.07 7.16
CA THR A 83 8.45 28.45 7.49
C THR A 83 9.35 28.21 6.28
N ASN A 84 10.06 29.24 5.82
CA ASN A 84 10.94 29.09 4.67
C ASN A 84 12.36 29.50 5.03
N ASN A 85 13.33 28.87 4.39
CA ASN A 85 14.67 29.44 4.24
C ASN A 85 14.97 29.73 2.76
N PHE A 86 15.63 30.84 2.50
CA PHE A 86 16.09 31.27 1.17
C PHE A 86 17.61 31.45 1.11
N ALA A 87 18.32 31.18 2.21
CA ALA A 87 19.76 31.40 2.36
C ALA A 87 20.42 30.30 3.22
N GLN A 88 21.35 30.64 4.11
CA GLN A 88 22.13 29.65 4.87
C GLN A 88 21.47 29.19 6.17
N GLY A 89 20.63 30.01 6.79
CA GLY A 89 19.97 29.65 8.04
C GLY A 89 18.84 28.63 7.83
N ASP A 90 18.55 27.85 8.87
CA ASP A 90 17.52 26.82 8.82
C ASP A 90 16.10 27.42 8.88
N GLY A 91 15.12 26.66 8.39
CA GLY A 91 13.71 26.93 8.60
C GLY A 91 13.31 26.64 10.05
N GLY A 92 12.35 27.39 10.58
CA GLY A 92 11.80 27.14 11.90
C GLY A 92 10.85 25.95 11.88
N ASN A 93 10.71 25.25 13.00
CA ASN A 93 9.67 24.23 13.16
C ASN A 93 8.28 24.86 13.18
N ILE A 94 7.28 24.06 12.80
CA ILE A 94 5.87 24.38 12.97
C ILE A 94 5.26 23.35 13.92
N ASP A 95 4.83 23.80 15.10
CA ASP A 95 4.23 22.97 16.14
C ASP A 95 2.76 23.36 16.30
N ILE A 96 1.85 22.43 15.98
CA ILE A 96 0.40 22.65 16.06
C ILE A 96 -0.21 21.64 17.02
N ASN A 97 -0.84 22.12 18.07
CA ASN A 97 -1.58 21.33 19.04
C ASN A 97 -3.05 21.76 19.06
N ALA A 98 -3.95 20.84 18.72
CA ALA A 98 -5.38 21.10 18.74
C ALA A 98 -6.22 19.91 19.23
N GLN A 99 -7.52 20.11 19.40
CA GLN A 99 -8.45 18.99 19.45
C GLN A 99 -8.86 18.56 18.06
N GLN A 100 -9.20 19.53 17.21
CA GLN A 100 -9.64 19.31 15.85
C GLN A 100 -8.90 20.25 14.89
N ILE A 101 -8.40 19.69 13.80
CA ILE A 101 -7.80 20.43 12.70
C ILE A 101 -8.58 20.14 11.44
N LYS A 102 -9.01 21.19 10.75
CA LYS A 102 -9.65 21.10 9.45
C LYS A 102 -8.91 21.97 8.45
N MET A 103 -8.48 21.36 7.35
CA MET A 103 -7.87 22.04 6.23
C MET A 103 -8.69 21.75 4.98
N ALA A 104 -9.04 22.78 4.20
CA ALA A 104 -9.82 22.60 2.98
C ALA A 104 -9.45 23.60 1.89
N ASP A 105 -9.85 23.29 0.65
CA ASP A 105 -9.80 24.21 -0.49
C ASP A 105 -8.41 24.79 -0.78
N GLY A 106 -7.37 23.96 -0.73
CA GLY A 106 -5.99 24.35 -1.04
C GLY A 106 -5.22 24.94 0.13
N ALA A 107 -5.71 24.75 1.36
CA ALA A 107 -5.02 25.17 2.57
C ALA A 107 -3.71 24.39 2.75
N THR A 108 -2.64 25.05 3.19
CA THR A 108 -1.34 24.38 3.37
C THR A 108 -0.60 24.72 4.65
N ILE A 109 0.07 23.71 5.21
CA ILE A 109 1.09 23.87 6.26
C ILE A 109 2.40 23.37 5.69
N ILE A 110 3.36 24.27 5.47
CA ILE A 110 4.55 23.95 4.69
C ILE A 110 5.81 24.46 5.37
N CYS A 111 6.86 23.66 5.37
CA CYS A 111 8.21 24.18 5.51
C CYS A 111 9.00 23.98 4.20
N ALA A 112 9.67 25.03 3.71
CA ALA A 112 10.39 24.99 2.44
C ALA A 112 11.82 25.55 2.54
N ALA A 113 12.81 24.70 2.25
CA ALA A 113 14.23 25.03 2.22
C ALA A 113 14.72 25.33 0.80
N TYR A 114 14.59 26.59 0.36
CA TYR A 114 15.10 27.05 -0.93
C TYR A 114 16.61 27.35 -0.90
N GLY A 115 17.17 27.61 0.28
CA GLY A 115 18.59 27.83 0.50
C GLY A 115 19.34 26.56 0.90
N SER A 116 20.57 26.72 1.41
CA SER A 116 21.41 25.61 1.87
C SER A 116 21.07 25.14 3.29
N GLY A 117 20.29 25.94 4.05
CA GLY A 117 19.81 25.57 5.38
C GLY A 117 18.73 24.49 5.33
N GLN A 118 18.53 23.78 6.43
CA GLN A 118 17.55 22.70 6.53
C GLN A 118 16.14 23.24 6.70
N CYS A 119 15.14 22.49 6.26
CA CYS A 119 13.76 22.76 6.64
C CYS A 119 13.53 22.24 8.07
N GLY A 120 12.85 23.04 8.91
CA GLY A 120 12.44 22.60 10.25
C GLY A 120 11.35 21.54 10.21
N ASP A 121 11.14 20.89 11.34
CA ASP A 121 10.15 19.81 11.47
C ASP A 121 8.72 20.37 11.51
N LEU A 122 7.77 19.56 11.03
CA LEU A 122 6.33 19.83 11.16
C LEU A 122 5.74 18.84 12.16
N ASN A 123 5.32 19.32 13.32
CA ASN A 123 4.70 18.52 14.36
C ASN A 123 3.24 18.91 14.51
N ILE A 124 2.33 18.05 14.06
CA ILE A 124 0.89 18.32 14.04
C ILE A 124 0.17 17.28 14.88
N LYS A 125 -0.42 17.73 15.98
CA LYS A 125 -1.14 16.90 16.93
C LYS A 125 -2.56 17.41 17.09
N ALA A 126 -3.54 16.54 16.80
CA ALA A 126 -4.93 16.77 17.13
C ALA A 126 -5.44 15.65 18.04
N THR A 127 -6.02 15.97 19.19
CA THR A 127 -6.47 14.90 20.12
C THR A 127 -7.70 14.14 19.64
N LYS A 128 -8.48 14.68 18.70
CA LYS A 128 -9.70 14.04 18.17
C LYS A 128 -9.62 13.73 16.67
N SER A 129 -9.38 14.75 15.85
CA SER A 129 -9.51 14.59 14.39
C SER A 129 -8.65 15.56 13.59
N ILE A 130 -8.08 15.07 12.49
CA ILE A 130 -7.50 15.87 11.41
C ILE A 130 -8.28 15.57 10.14
N SER A 131 -8.85 16.60 9.50
CA SER A 131 -9.57 16.48 8.24
C SER A 131 -8.86 17.30 7.16
N LEU A 132 -8.34 16.62 6.14
CA LEU A 132 -7.63 17.21 5.00
C LEU A 132 -8.47 17.06 3.74
N LEU A 133 -9.17 18.13 3.36
CA LEU A 133 -10.20 18.13 2.33
C LEU A 133 -9.72 18.83 1.05
N GLY A 134 -9.25 18.00 0.11
CA GLY A 134 -9.31 18.25 -1.32
C GLY A 134 -8.58 19.47 -1.86
N VAL A 135 -8.81 19.71 -3.15
CA VAL A 135 -8.06 20.66 -3.97
C VAL A 135 -8.93 21.88 -4.25
N SER A 136 -8.37 23.08 -4.13
CA SER A 136 -9.05 24.30 -4.57
C SER A 136 -9.30 24.22 -6.07
N LYS A 137 -10.55 24.38 -6.52
CA LYS A 137 -10.86 24.53 -7.94
C LYS A 137 -10.63 25.97 -8.44
N SER A 138 -10.28 26.89 -7.54
CA SER A 138 -10.01 28.28 -7.91
C SER A 138 -8.61 28.40 -8.51
N ASN A 139 -8.52 29.06 -9.66
CA ASN A 139 -7.23 29.43 -10.24
C ASN A 139 -6.84 30.79 -9.67
N TYR A 140 -5.63 30.92 -9.15
CA TYR A 140 -5.10 32.21 -8.74
C TYR A 140 -3.74 32.45 -9.37
N ILE A 141 -3.41 33.72 -9.61
CA ILE A 141 -2.11 34.11 -10.17
C ILE A 141 -1.25 34.64 -9.03
N ARG A 142 -0.06 34.07 -8.86
CA ARG A 142 0.94 34.59 -7.91
C ARG A 142 2.26 34.78 -8.63
N ALA A 143 2.82 35.99 -8.51
CA ALA A 143 4.06 36.39 -9.19
C ALA A 143 4.04 36.14 -10.71
N GLY A 144 2.91 36.36 -11.36
CA GLY A 144 2.73 36.15 -12.80
C GLY A 144 2.57 34.69 -13.22
N LEU A 145 2.60 33.73 -12.28
CA LEU A 145 2.41 32.32 -12.54
C LEU A 145 0.96 31.90 -12.18
N PRO A 146 0.22 31.27 -13.11
CA PRO A 146 -1.08 30.69 -12.80
C PRO A 146 -0.91 29.42 -11.96
N TYR A 147 -1.52 29.42 -10.78
CA TYR A 147 -1.69 28.24 -9.94
C TYR A 147 -3.08 27.69 -10.19
N ILE A 148 -3.13 26.46 -10.71
CA ILE A 148 -4.35 25.75 -11.08
C ILE A 148 -4.47 24.54 -10.16
N ASN A 149 -5.65 24.31 -9.58
CA ASN A 149 -5.92 23.13 -8.77
C ASN A 149 -4.91 22.92 -7.63
N TYR A 150 -4.90 23.86 -6.66
CA TYR A 150 -3.94 23.82 -5.56
C TYR A 150 -4.39 22.84 -4.45
N PRO A 151 -3.58 21.82 -4.10
CA PRO A 151 -4.00 20.78 -3.16
C PRO A 151 -3.94 21.26 -1.72
N THR A 152 -4.89 20.78 -0.89
CA THR A 152 -4.72 20.86 0.56
C THR A 152 -3.56 19.96 0.97
N ALA A 153 -2.55 20.53 1.63
CA ALA A 153 -1.29 19.83 1.86
C ALA A 153 -0.61 20.15 3.20
N ILE A 154 -0.01 19.13 3.79
CA ILE A 154 1.01 19.28 4.84
C ILE A 154 2.32 18.79 4.24
N ALA A 155 3.34 19.65 4.17
CA ALA A 155 4.56 19.27 3.47
C ALA A 155 5.85 19.89 3.98
N THR A 156 6.93 19.10 3.96
CA THR A 156 8.30 19.63 3.98
C THR A 156 8.92 19.51 2.59
N THR A 157 9.59 20.58 2.15
CA THR A 157 10.27 20.60 0.85
C THR A 157 11.71 21.09 1.04
N ALA A 158 12.64 20.39 0.41
CA ALA A 158 14.04 20.72 0.38
C ALA A 158 14.46 21.01 -1.06
N HIS A 159 15.27 22.04 -1.31
CA HIS A 159 15.94 22.22 -2.60
C HIS A 159 17.41 21.87 -2.46
N HIS A 160 18.19 22.68 -1.74
CA HIS A 160 19.62 22.41 -1.53
C HIS A 160 19.93 21.85 -0.13
N GLY A 161 19.16 22.22 0.90
CA GLY A 161 19.24 21.64 2.26
C GLY A 161 18.39 20.37 2.44
N THR A 162 18.33 19.81 3.65
CA THR A 162 17.52 18.61 3.98
C THR A 162 16.08 18.97 4.36
N GLY A 163 15.13 18.12 3.99
CA GLY A 163 13.73 18.23 4.39
C GLY A 163 13.58 17.84 5.87
N GLY A 164 12.80 18.61 6.63
CA GLY A 164 12.47 18.28 8.01
C GLY A 164 11.54 17.08 8.10
N GLN A 165 11.50 16.46 9.29
CA GLN A 165 10.57 15.39 9.62
C GLN A 165 9.13 15.92 9.65
N LEU A 166 8.19 15.08 9.24
CA LEU A 166 6.77 15.37 9.29
C LEU A 166 6.10 14.37 10.23
N ASN A 167 5.66 14.87 11.39
CA ASN A 167 5.02 14.09 12.44
C ASN A 167 3.55 14.48 12.55
N ILE A 168 2.64 13.52 12.32
CA ILE A 168 1.19 13.71 12.49
C ILE A 168 0.64 12.72 13.51
N GLU A 169 -0.10 13.22 14.48
CA GLU A 169 -0.76 12.41 15.51
C GLU A 169 -2.23 12.81 15.66
N SER A 170 -3.15 11.86 15.53
CA SER A 170 -4.58 12.07 15.85
C SER A 170 -5.38 10.80 16.01
N ASP A 171 -6.40 10.78 16.86
CA ASP A 171 -7.30 9.63 16.98
C ASP A 171 -7.98 9.28 15.65
N GLN A 172 -8.37 10.28 14.84
CA GLN A 172 -8.89 10.08 13.49
C GLN A 172 -8.17 11.00 12.49
N ILE A 173 -7.82 10.47 11.32
CA ILE A 173 -7.29 11.24 10.20
C ILE A 173 -8.10 10.88 8.95
N ASP A 174 -8.77 11.88 8.38
CA ASP A 174 -9.52 11.74 7.14
C ASP A 174 -8.90 12.60 6.05
N MET A 175 -8.46 11.95 4.98
CA MET A 175 -7.90 12.57 3.80
C MET A 175 -8.81 12.31 2.61
N VAL A 176 -9.15 13.37 1.88
CA VAL A 176 -9.96 13.31 0.65
C VAL A 176 -9.24 14.13 -0.43
N GLY A 177 -8.54 13.50 -1.37
CA GLY A 177 -7.82 14.21 -2.44
C GLY A 177 -6.79 15.23 -1.94
N SER A 178 -6.16 14.94 -0.80
CA SER A 178 -5.21 15.81 -0.10
C SER A 178 -3.84 15.15 0.03
N ILE A 179 -2.81 15.93 0.38
CA ILE A 179 -1.41 15.49 0.32
C ILE A 179 -0.74 15.63 1.70
N ILE A 180 -0.04 14.59 2.12
CA ILE A 180 0.99 14.63 3.16
C ILE A 180 2.30 14.27 2.48
N SER A 181 3.30 15.15 2.53
CA SER A 181 4.53 14.89 1.79
C SER A 181 5.80 15.44 2.41
N THR A 182 6.87 14.66 2.43
CA THR A 182 8.22 15.19 2.46
C THR A 182 8.83 15.10 1.07
N SER A 183 9.62 16.09 0.67
CA SER A 183 10.25 16.07 -0.64
C SER A 183 11.57 16.78 -0.71
N SER A 184 12.42 16.35 -1.63
CA SER A 184 13.58 17.09 -2.10
C SER A 184 13.51 17.34 -3.61
N LEU A 185 13.65 18.61 -3.99
CA LEU A 185 13.66 19.16 -5.34
C LEU A 185 15.10 19.44 -5.84
N GLY A 186 16.12 19.19 -5.02
CA GLY A 186 17.55 19.32 -5.39
C GLY A 186 18.44 18.34 -4.60
N ILE A 187 19.71 18.67 -4.34
CA ILE A 187 20.70 17.69 -3.83
C ILE A 187 20.50 17.23 -2.38
N GLY A 188 19.62 17.88 -1.62
CA GLY A 188 19.41 17.54 -0.20
C GLY A 188 18.48 16.35 -0.01
N ASN A 189 18.52 15.70 1.15
CA ASN A 189 17.66 14.54 1.45
C ASN A 189 16.23 14.98 1.78
N SER A 190 15.23 14.17 1.46
CA SER A 190 13.87 14.37 1.99
C SER A 190 13.77 13.85 3.43
N GLY A 191 12.96 14.49 4.27
CA GLY A 191 12.68 14.01 5.63
C GLY A 191 11.76 12.79 5.67
N ASP A 192 11.59 12.22 6.86
CA ASP A 192 10.67 11.10 7.09
C ASP A 192 9.23 11.58 7.30
N VAL A 193 8.27 10.71 6.97
CA VAL A 193 6.84 10.88 7.31
C VAL A 193 6.49 9.89 8.41
N GLN A 194 6.09 10.40 9.59
CA GLN A 194 5.56 9.60 10.67
C GLN A 194 4.09 9.94 10.94
N ILE A 195 3.21 8.94 10.87
CA ILE A 195 1.78 9.10 11.15
C ILE A 195 1.35 8.12 12.23
N ASN A 196 0.82 8.65 13.33
CA ASN A 196 0.21 7.88 14.41
C ASN A 196 -1.28 8.19 14.47
N ALA A 197 -2.13 7.18 14.29
CA ALA A 197 -3.57 7.39 14.35
C ALA A 197 -4.36 6.28 15.03
N GLY A 198 -5.59 6.57 15.47
CA GLY A 198 -6.57 5.54 15.79
C GLY A 198 -7.11 4.88 14.51
N THR A 199 -7.56 5.71 13.57
CA THR A 199 -7.99 5.32 12.21
C THR A 199 -7.45 6.34 11.22
N LEU A 200 -7.04 5.87 10.04
CA LEU A 200 -6.61 6.71 8.92
C LEU A 200 -7.35 6.31 7.63
N ASN A 201 -8.14 7.23 7.09
CA ASN A 201 -8.85 7.05 5.83
C ASN A 201 -8.24 7.93 4.75
N ALA A 202 -7.60 7.35 3.74
CA ALA A 202 -7.10 8.07 2.58
C ALA A 202 -7.99 7.74 1.36
N THR A 203 -8.77 8.74 0.96
CA THR A 203 -9.77 8.63 -0.09
C THR A 203 -9.55 9.61 -1.24
N ASP A 204 -10.17 9.38 -2.40
CA ASP A 204 -10.22 10.35 -3.50
C ASP A 204 -8.88 10.81 -4.05
N GLY A 205 -7.88 9.93 -4.09
CA GLY A 205 -6.55 10.27 -4.61
C GLY A 205 -5.71 11.01 -3.57
N SER A 206 -5.97 10.79 -2.29
CA SER A 206 -5.09 11.24 -1.22
C SER A 206 -3.72 10.58 -1.29
N ILE A 207 -2.68 11.37 -1.07
CA ILE A 207 -1.29 10.93 -1.26
C ILE A 207 -0.52 11.14 0.03
N ILE A 208 0.15 10.10 0.49
CA ILE A 208 1.18 10.16 1.54
C ILE A 208 2.49 9.80 0.85
N THR A 209 3.46 10.70 0.84
CA THR A 209 4.67 10.46 0.05
C THR A 209 5.95 11.00 0.69
N SER A 210 7.05 10.30 0.46
CA SER A 210 8.41 10.81 0.62
C SER A 210 9.08 10.73 -0.76
N SER A 211 9.72 11.80 -1.21
CA SER A 211 10.22 11.84 -2.59
C SER A 211 11.50 12.64 -2.77
N GLY A 212 12.52 12.06 -3.40
CA GLY A 212 13.73 12.74 -3.84
C GLY A 212 13.76 12.88 -5.37
N LEU A 213 13.65 14.10 -5.90
CA LEU A 213 13.63 14.39 -7.35
C LEU A 213 15.03 14.63 -7.95
N SER A 214 16.07 14.74 -7.13
CA SER A 214 17.47 14.85 -7.53
C SER A 214 18.34 13.97 -6.61
N SER A 215 19.65 14.19 -6.50
CA SER A 215 20.67 13.37 -5.80
C SER A 215 20.52 13.22 -4.28
N GLY A 216 19.35 13.52 -3.72
CA GLY A 216 19.09 13.38 -2.29
C GLY A 216 18.46 12.03 -1.96
N GLN A 217 18.83 11.47 -0.82
CA GLN A 217 18.21 10.26 -0.29
C GLN A 217 16.75 10.50 0.06
N VAL A 218 15.92 9.48 -0.19
CA VAL A 218 14.50 9.54 0.15
C VAL A 218 14.29 9.08 1.59
N GLY A 219 13.45 9.80 2.33
CA GLY A 219 13.11 9.48 3.72
C GLY A 219 12.12 8.33 3.80
N ASN A 220 11.97 7.72 4.96
CA ASN A 220 11.05 6.62 5.21
C ASN A 220 9.62 7.11 5.45
N ILE A 221 8.66 6.20 5.30
CA ILE A 221 7.26 6.42 5.69
C ILE A 221 6.89 5.38 6.74
N ASP A 222 6.58 5.85 7.95
CA ASP A 222 6.16 5.03 9.07
C ASP A 222 4.72 5.37 9.46
N ILE A 223 3.80 4.43 9.25
CA ILE A 223 2.37 4.60 9.55
C ILE A 223 1.94 3.58 10.60
N ASN A 224 1.53 4.06 11.76
CA ASN A 224 1.06 3.27 12.87
C ASN A 224 -0.39 3.64 13.20
N VAL A 225 -1.31 2.73 12.90
CA VAL A 225 -2.76 2.93 13.06
C VAL A 225 -3.30 1.90 14.04
N LYS A 226 -3.98 2.32 15.10
CA LYS A 226 -4.49 1.38 16.12
C LYS A 226 -5.56 0.43 15.57
N ASN A 227 -6.42 0.94 14.69
CA ASN A 227 -7.58 0.23 14.17
C ASN A 227 -7.43 -0.01 12.66
N THR A 228 -7.97 0.87 11.83
CA THR A 228 -8.09 0.67 10.39
C THR A 228 -7.32 1.72 9.61
N LEU A 229 -6.47 1.25 8.69
CA LEU A 229 -5.95 2.04 7.58
C LEU A 229 -6.74 1.67 6.32
N SER A 230 -7.46 2.64 5.74
CA SER A 230 -8.16 2.45 4.48
C SER A 230 -7.55 3.31 3.38
N LEU A 231 -7.15 2.67 2.29
CA LEU A 231 -6.78 3.31 1.03
C LEU A 231 -7.86 2.98 0.02
N SER A 232 -8.61 3.99 -0.42
CA SER A 232 -9.61 3.77 -1.45
C SER A 232 -9.82 4.96 -2.35
N ARG A 233 -10.37 4.75 -3.53
CA ARG A 233 -10.79 5.85 -4.41
C ARG A 233 -12.31 6.04 -4.36
N ARG A 234 -12.77 7.29 -4.44
CA ARG A 234 -14.18 7.64 -4.65
C ARG A 234 -14.39 8.89 -5.55
N ARG A 235 -13.55 9.16 -6.57
CA ARG A 235 -13.88 9.93 -7.82
C ARG A 235 -12.70 10.16 -8.79
N VAL A 236 -13.00 10.66 -10.00
CA VAL A 236 -12.09 10.90 -11.14
C VAL A 236 -11.65 12.38 -11.21
N GLY A 237 -10.34 12.64 -11.13
CA GLY A 237 -9.66 13.89 -11.52
C GLY A 237 -8.14 13.81 -11.28
N SER A 238 -7.30 14.13 -12.27
CA SER A 238 -5.82 14.07 -12.17
C SER A 238 -5.24 15.07 -11.17
N TYR A 239 -4.35 14.62 -10.29
CA TYR A 239 -3.62 15.48 -9.37
C TYR A 239 -2.13 15.55 -9.74
N ILE A 240 -1.56 16.75 -9.62
CA ILE A 240 -0.13 17.01 -9.69
C ILE A 240 0.31 17.04 -8.22
N THR A 241 1.25 16.17 -7.83
CA THR A 241 1.84 16.26 -6.49
C THR A 241 2.59 17.58 -6.31
N ALA A 242 2.89 17.95 -5.07
CA ALA A 242 3.81 19.05 -4.78
C ALA A 242 5.20 18.90 -5.45
N THR A 243 5.53 17.69 -5.93
CA THR A 243 6.76 17.33 -6.64
C THR A 243 6.65 17.39 -8.18
N GLY A 244 5.52 17.85 -8.74
CA GLY A 244 5.32 17.87 -10.19
C GLY A 244 5.11 16.47 -10.81
N ILE A 245 5.01 15.43 -9.97
CA ILE A 245 4.71 14.08 -10.41
C ILE A 245 3.21 14.00 -10.71
N LYS A 246 2.90 13.77 -11.98
CA LYS A 246 1.53 13.58 -12.46
C LYS A 246 1.19 12.10 -12.40
N PHE A 247 0.50 11.68 -11.34
CA PHE A 247 -0.13 10.36 -11.32
C PHE A 247 -1.37 10.40 -12.22
N LYS A 248 -1.22 9.92 -13.45
CA LYS A 248 -2.39 9.53 -14.24
C LYS A 248 -2.94 8.27 -13.55
N ASN A 249 -4.03 8.43 -12.78
CA ASN A 249 -5.02 7.40 -12.38
C ASN A 249 -5.57 7.50 -10.95
N ASN A 250 -5.47 8.61 -10.22
CA ASN A 250 -6.49 8.85 -9.18
C ASN A 250 -6.33 8.07 -7.87
N ARG A 251 -5.22 7.38 -7.70
CA ARG A 251 -5.07 6.36 -6.66
C ARG A 251 -4.77 7.03 -5.34
N SER A 252 -5.48 6.62 -4.30
CA SER A 252 -5.02 6.93 -2.95
C SER A 252 -3.77 6.11 -2.70
N SER A 253 -2.65 6.79 -2.44
CA SER A 253 -1.34 6.18 -2.56
C SER A 253 -0.42 6.51 -1.38
N ILE A 254 0.30 5.49 -0.91
CA ILE A 254 1.50 5.67 -0.10
C ILE A 254 2.70 5.40 -0.99
N THR A 255 3.51 6.42 -1.26
CA THR A 255 4.61 6.30 -2.23
C THR A 255 5.93 6.78 -1.67
N ASN A 256 6.98 6.00 -1.88
CA ASN A 256 8.35 6.41 -1.62
C ASN A 256 9.12 6.40 -2.94
N LEU A 257 9.51 7.58 -3.45
CA LEU A 257 10.03 7.74 -4.82
C LEU A 257 11.42 8.37 -4.84
N GLY A 258 12.43 7.62 -5.29
CA GLY A 258 13.81 8.10 -5.49
C GLY A 258 14.18 8.21 -6.97
N MET A 259 14.63 9.39 -7.43
CA MET A 259 15.04 9.62 -8.83
C MET A 259 16.53 9.38 -9.11
N THR A 260 17.38 9.24 -8.10
CA THR A 260 18.84 9.01 -8.29
C THR A 260 19.49 8.14 -7.22
N ASP A 261 18.87 8.01 -6.03
CA ASP A 261 19.35 7.23 -4.88
C ASP A 261 18.33 6.14 -4.45
N LYS A 262 18.73 5.22 -3.53
CA LYS A 262 17.88 4.14 -2.97
C LYS A 262 16.47 4.66 -2.60
N GLY A 263 15.45 3.86 -2.89
CA GLY A 263 14.09 4.14 -2.43
C GLY A 263 14.03 4.00 -0.91
N GLY A 264 13.38 4.94 -0.22
CA GLY A 264 13.16 4.82 1.22
C GLY A 264 12.18 3.69 1.54
N ASP A 265 12.19 3.23 2.78
CA ASP A 265 11.33 2.14 3.24
C ASP A 265 9.91 2.65 3.55
N ILE A 266 8.95 1.72 3.48
CA ILE A 266 7.57 1.93 3.94
C ILE A 266 7.27 0.88 5.01
N SER A 267 6.90 1.33 6.20
CA SER A 267 6.47 0.48 7.30
C SER A 267 5.02 0.83 7.69
N ILE A 268 4.16 -0.18 7.73
CA ILE A 268 2.75 -0.03 8.09
C ILE A 268 2.39 -1.02 9.20
N SER A 269 1.80 -0.50 10.28
CA SER A 269 1.21 -1.27 11.36
C SER A 269 -0.25 -0.88 11.52
N ALA A 270 -1.18 -1.85 11.42
CA ALA A 270 -2.62 -1.62 11.63
C ALA A 270 -3.34 -2.87 12.09
N GLN A 271 -4.44 -2.81 12.85
CA GLN A 271 -5.27 -4.01 13.03
C GLN A 271 -5.88 -4.47 11.70
N THR A 272 -6.29 -3.54 10.86
CA THR A 272 -6.81 -3.84 9.52
C THR A 272 -6.25 -2.86 8.50
N LEU A 273 -5.65 -3.39 7.44
CA LEU A 273 -5.30 -2.65 6.24
C LEU A 273 -6.27 -3.04 5.12
N LYS A 274 -7.05 -2.07 4.65
CA LYS A 274 -7.97 -2.23 3.53
C LYS A 274 -7.52 -1.40 2.33
N MET A 275 -7.20 -2.08 1.23
CA MET A 275 -6.85 -1.49 -0.06
C MET A 275 -7.93 -1.86 -1.07
N ASP A 276 -8.89 -0.97 -1.27
CA ASP A 276 -10.05 -1.20 -2.13
C ASP A 276 -10.08 -0.13 -3.22
N LYS A 277 -10.61 -0.44 -4.42
CA LYS A 277 -10.77 0.54 -5.52
C LYS A 277 -9.48 1.30 -5.84
N GLU A 278 -8.46 0.57 -6.29
CA GLU A 278 -7.15 1.11 -6.67
C GLU A 278 -6.29 1.71 -5.55
N GLY A 279 -6.46 1.30 -4.30
CA GLY A 279 -5.50 1.61 -3.24
C GLY A 279 -4.08 1.16 -3.61
N PHE A 280 -3.08 2.03 -3.44
CA PHE A 280 -1.71 1.78 -3.92
C PHE A 280 -0.66 2.00 -2.84
N ILE A 281 0.26 1.05 -2.66
CA ILE A 281 1.44 1.20 -1.79
C ILE A 281 2.66 0.88 -2.62
N SER A 282 3.67 1.76 -2.62
CA SER A 282 4.87 1.56 -3.43
C SER A 282 6.11 2.26 -2.91
N ALA A 283 7.22 1.52 -2.76
CA ALA A 283 8.54 2.05 -2.41
C ALA A 283 9.50 2.05 -3.64
N SER A 284 8.92 2.17 -4.83
CA SER A 284 9.61 2.02 -6.11
C SER A 284 10.57 3.18 -6.44
N ILE A 285 11.72 2.87 -7.02
CA ILE A 285 12.65 3.89 -7.55
C ILE A 285 12.39 4.24 -9.02
N LEU A 286 12.65 5.50 -9.35
CA LEU A 286 12.65 6.08 -10.69
C LEU A 286 14.06 6.22 -11.30
N GLY A 287 15.09 6.00 -10.49
CA GLY A 287 16.44 6.48 -10.81
C GLY A 287 17.26 5.68 -11.81
N ARG A 288 18.29 6.37 -12.32
CA ARG A 288 19.30 5.88 -13.26
C ARG A 288 20.47 5.14 -12.60
N ALA A 289 20.54 5.14 -11.27
CA ALA A 289 21.61 4.47 -10.52
C ALA A 289 21.52 2.95 -10.69
N THR A 290 22.64 2.35 -11.09
CA THR A 290 22.72 0.98 -11.59
C THR A 290 22.86 -0.08 -10.50
N ASP A 291 23.14 0.31 -9.27
CA ASP A 291 23.52 -0.59 -8.16
C ASP A 291 22.58 -0.51 -6.95
N GLU A 292 21.47 0.22 -7.08
CA GLU A 292 20.56 0.46 -5.97
C GLU A 292 19.32 -0.44 -6.03
N THR A 293 18.80 -0.77 -4.86
CA THR A 293 17.56 -1.54 -4.67
C THR A 293 16.40 -0.57 -4.45
N SER A 294 15.22 -0.92 -4.96
CA SER A 294 13.99 -0.25 -4.46
C SER A 294 13.88 -0.46 -2.94
N GLY A 295 13.17 0.43 -2.24
CA GLY A 295 13.05 0.36 -0.77
C GLY A 295 12.40 -0.94 -0.31
N LYS A 296 12.28 -1.18 0.99
CA LYS A 296 11.52 -2.30 1.55
C LYS A 296 10.11 -1.87 1.92
N ILE A 297 9.11 -2.71 1.61
CA ILE A 297 7.75 -2.56 2.15
C ILE A 297 7.56 -3.59 3.26
N THR A 298 7.27 -3.13 4.47
CA THR A 298 6.95 -3.98 5.62
C THR A 298 5.53 -3.69 6.10
N ILE A 299 4.68 -4.72 6.17
CA ILE A 299 3.30 -4.60 6.63
C ILE A 299 3.06 -5.57 7.78
N LYS A 300 2.57 -5.05 8.91
CA LYS A 300 2.14 -5.83 10.08
C LYS A 300 0.68 -5.55 10.35
N THR A 301 -0.17 -6.56 10.22
CA THR A 301 -1.60 -6.39 10.47
C THR A 301 -2.27 -7.62 11.06
N ASN A 302 -3.54 -7.53 11.48
CA ASN A 302 -4.34 -8.74 11.68
C ASN A 302 -5.01 -9.12 10.35
N ASN A 303 -5.61 -8.15 9.66
CA ASN A 303 -6.34 -8.42 8.42
C ASN A 303 -5.85 -7.50 7.30
N LEU A 304 -5.41 -8.10 6.19
CA LEU A 304 -5.07 -7.42 4.96
C LEU A 304 -6.09 -7.76 3.88
N TYR A 305 -6.83 -6.75 3.41
CA TYR A 305 -7.78 -6.89 2.29
C TYR A 305 -7.28 -6.09 1.09
N ILE A 306 -7.09 -6.77 -0.04
CA ILE A 306 -6.69 -6.14 -1.31
C ILE A 306 -7.74 -6.48 -2.36
N SER A 307 -8.51 -5.48 -2.78
CA SER A 307 -9.62 -5.66 -3.71
C SER A 307 -9.72 -4.60 -4.80
N GLN A 308 -10.43 -4.91 -5.89
CA GLN A 308 -10.85 -3.95 -6.93
C GLN A 308 -9.70 -3.07 -7.45
N GLY A 309 -8.59 -3.68 -7.87
CA GLY A 309 -7.40 -2.98 -8.38
C GLY A 309 -6.42 -2.50 -7.30
N GLY A 310 -6.61 -2.90 -6.04
CA GLY A 310 -5.66 -2.66 -4.95
C GLY A 310 -4.30 -3.31 -5.22
N LEU A 311 -3.22 -2.59 -4.95
CA LEU A 311 -1.87 -3.00 -5.33
C LEU A 311 -0.82 -2.64 -4.27
N ILE A 312 -0.10 -3.65 -3.77
CA ILE A 312 1.17 -3.46 -3.06
C ILE A 312 2.27 -3.72 -4.09
N ASN A 313 2.98 -2.68 -4.49
CA ASN A 313 3.93 -2.74 -5.60
C ASN A 313 5.29 -2.18 -5.23
N ASN A 314 6.30 -3.06 -5.16
CA ASN A 314 7.69 -2.68 -4.95
C ASN A 314 8.59 -2.97 -6.15
N SER A 315 8.03 -2.78 -7.36
CA SER A 315 8.77 -3.03 -8.59
C SER A 315 9.75 -1.89 -8.92
N ASN A 316 10.77 -2.13 -9.74
CA ASN A 316 11.68 -1.06 -10.22
C ASN A 316 11.13 -0.36 -11.48
N GLY A 317 10.19 0.55 -11.27
CA GLY A 317 9.65 1.36 -12.35
C GLY A 317 8.23 1.80 -12.07
N ILE A 318 7.79 2.81 -12.80
CA ILE A 318 6.50 3.45 -12.57
C ILE A 318 5.93 4.00 -13.88
N PHE A 319 4.60 4.01 -13.97
CA PHE A 319 3.90 4.70 -15.03
C PHE A 319 3.83 6.20 -14.73
N LEU A 320 4.61 6.99 -15.48
CA LEU A 320 4.55 8.45 -15.44
C LEU A 320 4.06 8.99 -16.78
N GLY A 321 3.06 9.88 -16.75
CA GLY A 321 2.54 10.52 -17.96
C GLY A 321 1.89 9.55 -18.97
N GLY A 322 1.60 8.30 -18.59
CA GLY A 322 1.12 7.25 -19.49
C GLY A 322 2.24 6.47 -20.18
N LYS A 323 3.50 6.70 -19.80
CA LYS A 323 4.66 5.91 -20.22
C LYS A 323 5.24 5.18 -19.02
N PHE A 324 5.56 3.90 -19.20
CA PHE A 324 6.28 3.14 -18.18
C PHE A 324 7.76 3.51 -18.23
N HIS A 325 8.29 3.98 -17.09
CA HIS A 325 9.70 4.29 -16.94
C HIS A 325 10.34 3.18 -16.11
N VAL A 326 11.31 2.49 -16.70
CA VAL A 326 12.07 1.43 -16.04
C VAL A 326 13.20 2.06 -15.23
N GLY A 327 13.21 1.83 -13.92
CA GLY A 327 14.35 2.19 -13.07
C GLY A 327 15.54 1.26 -13.34
N ALA A 328 16.78 1.75 -13.24
CA ALA A 328 17.97 0.94 -13.56
C ALA A 328 18.34 -0.10 -12.47
N GLY A 329 17.82 0.05 -11.25
CA GLY A 329 18.15 -0.76 -10.07
C GLY A 329 17.45 -2.11 -9.97
N HIS A 330 17.53 -2.77 -8.80
CA HIS A 330 16.88 -4.06 -8.49
C HIS A 330 15.43 -3.87 -8.01
N GLY A 331 14.58 -4.89 -8.16
CA GLY A 331 13.26 -4.90 -7.49
C GLY A 331 13.39 -4.83 -5.96
N GLY A 332 12.45 -4.20 -5.28
CA GLY A 332 12.48 -4.04 -3.81
C GLY A 332 11.81 -5.19 -3.09
N SER A 333 12.13 -5.43 -1.83
CA SER A 333 11.56 -6.56 -1.06
C SER A 333 10.22 -6.20 -0.40
N ILE A 334 9.33 -7.19 -0.28
CA ILE A 334 8.04 -7.05 0.40
C ILE A 334 7.95 -8.08 1.52
N GLU A 335 7.73 -7.64 2.75
CA GLU A 335 7.51 -8.50 3.91
C GLU A 335 6.15 -8.20 4.54
N ILE A 336 5.29 -9.21 4.61
CA ILE A 336 3.94 -9.09 5.19
C ILE A 336 3.78 -10.10 6.31
N GLN A 337 3.39 -9.60 7.47
CA GLN A 337 2.93 -10.40 8.61
C GLN A 337 1.47 -10.04 8.88
N ALA A 338 0.58 -11.00 8.68
CA ALA A 338 -0.85 -10.86 8.91
C ALA A 338 -1.40 -12.03 9.73
N LYS A 339 -2.66 -11.99 10.16
CA LYS A 339 -3.40 -13.21 10.53
C LYS A 339 -4.20 -13.71 9.34
N ASN A 340 -4.84 -12.80 8.60
CA ASN A 340 -5.60 -13.10 7.41
C ASN A 340 -5.19 -12.18 6.27
N ILE A 341 -4.96 -12.76 5.09
CA ILE A 341 -4.75 -12.03 3.85
C ILE A 341 -5.80 -12.50 2.84
N ASP A 342 -6.53 -11.55 2.29
CA ASP A 342 -7.51 -11.77 1.25
C ASP A 342 -7.21 -10.87 0.04
N ILE A 343 -6.96 -11.50 -1.11
CA ILE A 343 -6.68 -10.85 -2.38
C ILE A 343 -7.75 -11.28 -3.37
N ASP A 344 -8.60 -10.36 -3.77
CA ASP A 344 -9.73 -10.62 -4.65
C ASP A 344 -9.93 -9.48 -5.64
N VAL A 345 -9.81 -9.74 -6.94
CA VAL A 345 -9.99 -8.69 -7.95
C VAL A 345 -11.44 -8.16 -7.97
N ASP A 346 -12.44 -9.03 -7.73
CA ASP A 346 -13.90 -8.82 -7.84
C ASP A 346 -14.35 -7.63 -8.72
N GLN A 347 -14.83 -7.91 -9.95
CA GLN A 347 -15.42 -6.92 -10.87
C GLN A 347 -14.48 -5.77 -11.30
N SER A 348 -13.18 -6.02 -11.44
CA SER A 348 -12.19 -5.04 -11.90
C SER A 348 -11.32 -5.58 -13.04
N ASP A 349 -11.12 -4.78 -14.09
CA ASP A 349 -10.14 -5.07 -15.16
C ASP A 349 -8.69 -4.75 -14.73
N LEU A 350 -8.53 -4.13 -13.56
CA LEU A 350 -7.23 -3.74 -13.04
C LEU A 350 -6.58 -4.89 -12.26
N PRO A 351 -5.26 -5.08 -12.41
CA PRO A 351 -4.52 -6.07 -11.64
C PRO A 351 -4.66 -5.77 -10.14
N THR A 352 -4.84 -6.83 -9.35
CA THR A 352 -4.97 -6.77 -7.89
C THR A 352 -3.97 -7.73 -7.25
N GLY A 353 -3.28 -7.29 -6.20
CA GLY A 353 -2.40 -8.15 -5.41
C GLY A 353 -1.03 -7.54 -5.08
N ILE A 354 -0.02 -8.41 -4.96
CA ILE A 354 1.31 -8.10 -4.41
C ILE A 354 2.38 -8.33 -5.46
N PHE A 355 3.17 -7.29 -5.76
CA PHE A 355 4.08 -7.28 -6.88
C PHE A 355 5.46 -6.74 -6.50
N SER A 356 6.48 -7.54 -6.77
CA SER A 356 7.88 -7.26 -6.51
C SER A 356 8.71 -7.48 -7.78
N ASN A 357 8.18 -6.98 -8.90
CA ASN A 357 8.72 -7.30 -10.22
C ASN A 357 9.96 -6.44 -10.55
N THR A 358 10.79 -6.92 -11.47
CA THR A 358 11.82 -6.10 -12.12
C THR A 358 11.56 -5.93 -13.61
N TYR A 359 11.79 -4.73 -14.14
CA TYR A 359 11.77 -4.41 -15.56
C TYR A 359 13.16 -4.03 -16.08
N SER A 360 14.17 -4.02 -15.21
CA SER A 360 15.56 -3.77 -15.56
C SER A 360 16.32 -5.08 -15.79
N LYS A 361 17.55 -4.96 -16.29
CA LYS A 361 18.49 -6.09 -16.43
C LYS A 361 18.97 -6.66 -15.09
N ARG A 362 18.55 -6.10 -13.95
CA ARG A 362 18.89 -6.55 -12.60
C ARG A 362 17.82 -7.50 -12.04
N SER A 363 18.12 -8.15 -10.92
CA SER A 363 17.23 -9.15 -10.32
C SER A 363 15.89 -8.57 -9.80
N GLY A 364 14.85 -9.40 -9.81
CA GLY A 364 13.55 -9.14 -9.18
C GLY A 364 13.66 -9.06 -7.67
N GLY A 365 12.67 -8.45 -7.01
CA GLY A 365 12.65 -8.35 -5.56
C GLY A 365 11.96 -9.54 -4.93
N ASP A 366 12.31 -9.88 -3.69
CA ASP A 366 11.71 -11.02 -2.98
C ASP A 366 10.40 -10.65 -2.27
N ILE A 367 9.48 -11.63 -2.17
CA ILE A 367 8.24 -11.52 -1.40
C ILE A 367 8.28 -12.56 -0.28
N LYS A 368 8.07 -12.11 0.96
CA LYS A 368 7.90 -12.96 2.13
C LYS A 368 6.56 -12.68 2.81
N ILE A 369 5.74 -13.71 2.97
CA ILE A 369 4.43 -13.63 3.59
C ILE A 369 4.35 -14.62 4.75
N GLN A 370 3.92 -14.14 5.91
CA GLN A 370 3.58 -14.94 7.09
C GLN A 370 2.14 -14.60 7.48
N THR A 371 1.24 -15.58 7.46
CA THR A 371 -0.17 -15.38 7.80
C THR A 371 -0.80 -16.66 8.34
N ASP A 372 -1.91 -16.60 9.06
CA ASP A 372 -2.64 -17.83 9.44
C ASP A 372 -3.44 -18.31 8.22
N SER A 373 -4.12 -17.41 7.53
CA SER A 373 -4.87 -17.70 6.30
C SER A 373 -4.46 -16.80 5.14
N LEU A 374 -4.24 -17.40 3.97
CA LEU A 374 -4.06 -16.71 2.68
C LEU A 374 -5.12 -17.17 1.68
N ASN A 375 -5.97 -16.24 1.24
CA ASN A 375 -6.89 -16.44 0.12
C ASN A 375 -6.48 -15.55 -1.05
N VAL A 376 -6.33 -16.16 -2.23
CA VAL A 376 -6.09 -15.44 -3.49
C VAL A 376 -7.10 -15.92 -4.51
N THR A 377 -8.01 -15.05 -4.91
CA THR A 377 -9.19 -15.42 -5.69
C THR A 377 -9.38 -14.52 -6.90
N ASN A 378 -10.14 -14.98 -7.88
CA ASN A 378 -10.62 -14.22 -9.03
C ASN A 378 -9.48 -13.43 -9.74
N ASP A 379 -8.48 -14.12 -10.31
CA ASP A 379 -7.30 -13.51 -10.95
C ASP A 379 -6.35 -12.71 -10.02
N GLY A 380 -6.57 -12.72 -8.70
CA GLY A 380 -5.65 -12.17 -7.70
C GLY A 380 -4.23 -12.74 -7.87
N THR A 381 -3.20 -11.90 -7.75
CA THR A 381 -1.83 -12.31 -8.10
C THR A 381 -0.79 -11.92 -7.04
N ILE A 382 0.13 -12.84 -6.73
CA ILE A 382 1.39 -12.58 -6.01
C ILE A 382 2.54 -12.86 -6.96
N SER A 383 3.40 -11.87 -7.23
CA SER A 383 4.40 -11.98 -8.31
C SER A 383 5.74 -11.31 -8.00
N ALA A 384 6.84 -12.02 -8.27
CA ALA A 384 8.23 -11.54 -8.20
C ALA A 384 8.98 -11.72 -9.54
N ARG A 385 8.33 -11.35 -10.64
CA ARG A 385 8.76 -11.54 -12.03
C ARG A 385 9.97 -10.65 -12.42
N SER A 386 10.78 -11.11 -13.37
CA SER A 386 11.72 -10.30 -14.14
C SER A 386 11.35 -10.19 -15.62
N ASN A 387 11.02 -8.99 -16.06
CA ASN A 387 10.59 -8.66 -17.43
C ASN A 387 11.75 -8.36 -18.41
N ALA A 388 13.00 -8.34 -17.95
CA ALA A 388 14.18 -8.15 -18.81
C ALA A 388 15.19 -9.30 -18.60
N THR A 389 16.50 -9.00 -18.59
CA THR A 389 17.56 -10.03 -18.56
C THR A 389 18.05 -10.36 -17.14
N GLY A 390 17.43 -9.84 -16.09
CA GLY A 390 17.78 -10.18 -14.71
C GLY A 390 17.07 -11.43 -14.21
N ASN A 391 17.58 -12.05 -13.14
CA ASN A 391 16.91 -13.19 -12.48
C ASN A 391 15.58 -12.75 -11.86
N SER A 392 14.61 -13.65 -11.76
CA SER A 392 13.39 -13.36 -10.99
C SER A 392 13.65 -13.39 -9.49
N GLY A 393 12.83 -12.65 -8.74
CA GLY A 393 12.84 -12.72 -7.28
C GLY A 393 12.19 -14.00 -6.77
N SER A 394 12.41 -14.32 -5.50
CA SER A 394 11.85 -15.50 -4.84
C SER A 394 10.60 -15.15 -4.03
N ILE A 395 9.71 -16.13 -3.88
CA ILE A 395 8.49 -15.99 -3.07
C ILE A 395 8.53 -17.04 -1.96
N VAL A 396 8.40 -16.60 -0.71
CA VAL A 396 8.28 -17.48 0.46
C VAL A 396 6.96 -17.17 1.16
N ILE A 397 6.08 -18.17 1.25
CA ILE A 397 4.80 -18.05 1.93
C ILE A 397 4.75 -19.10 3.04
N GLN A 398 4.52 -18.64 4.26
CA GLN A 398 4.24 -19.48 5.40
C GLN A 398 2.83 -19.17 5.89
N ALA A 399 1.92 -20.14 5.77
CA ALA A 399 0.57 -19.98 6.30
C ALA A 399 -0.13 -21.27 6.70
N ASP A 400 -0.97 -21.26 7.73
CA ASP A 400 -1.69 -22.45 8.18
C ASP A 400 -2.57 -23.00 7.06
N ILE A 401 -3.26 -22.11 6.33
CA ILE A 401 -4.12 -22.46 5.19
C ILE A 401 -3.86 -21.51 4.03
N ILE A 402 -3.65 -22.07 2.84
CA ILE A 402 -3.52 -21.35 1.58
C ILE A 402 -4.59 -21.83 0.59
N LYS A 403 -5.44 -20.92 0.12
CA LYS A 403 -6.46 -21.20 -0.90
C LYS A 403 -6.24 -20.29 -2.09
N LEU A 404 -5.95 -20.88 -3.24
CA LEU A 404 -5.97 -20.19 -4.53
C LEU A 404 -7.18 -20.69 -5.31
N THR A 405 -8.07 -19.78 -5.71
CA THR A 405 -9.29 -20.16 -6.46
C THR A 405 -9.52 -19.24 -7.65
N ASN A 406 -10.28 -19.69 -8.64
CA ASN A 406 -10.75 -18.87 -9.76
C ASN A 406 -9.63 -18.03 -10.41
N LYS A 407 -8.58 -18.71 -10.90
CA LYS A 407 -7.38 -18.10 -11.51
C LYS A 407 -6.48 -17.31 -10.57
N GLY A 408 -6.66 -17.43 -9.24
CA GLY A 408 -5.68 -16.98 -8.27
C GLY A 408 -4.28 -17.54 -8.59
N LYS A 409 -3.24 -16.69 -8.47
CA LYS A 409 -1.91 -17.03 -8.97
C LYS A 409 -0.78 -16.60 -8.05
N ILE A 410 0.19 -17.49 -7.84
CA ILE A 410 1.51 -17.18 -7.29
C ILE A 410 2.55 -17.44 -8.37
N SER A 411 3.40 -16.47 -8.70
CA SER A 411 4.34 -16.66 -9.80
C SER A 411 5.69 -15.94 -9.72
N THR A 412 6.72 -16.59 -10.23
CA THR A 412 8.03 -16.00 -10.53
C THR A 412 8.34 -16.28 -12.00
N GLU A 413 8.43 -15.26 -12.85
CA GLU A 413 8.70 -15.45 -14.28
C GLU A 413 9.91 -14.64 -14.71
N ALA A 414 10.95 -15.28 -15.25
CA ALA A 414 12.08 -14.60 -15.86
C ALA A 414 11.95 -14.62 -17.37
N LYS A 415 12.16 -13.48 -18.04
CA LYS A 415 12.11 -13.44 -19.51
C LYS A 415 13.28 -14.19 -20.14
N ASN A 416 14.51 -13.87 -19.73
CA ASN A 416 15.74 -14.34 -20.39
C ASN A 416 16.83 -14.89 -19.43
N ALA A 417 16.52 -15.02 -18.13
CA ALA A 417 17.50 -15.38 -17.09
C ALA A 417 17.00 -16.56 -16.25
N VAL A 418 17.48 -16.72 -15.02
CA VAL A 418 17.06 -17.81 -14.12
C VAL A 418 15.72 -17.48 -13.47
N GLY A 419 14.82 -18.48 -13.43
CA GLY A 419 13.54 -18.40 -12.73
C GLY A 419 13.72 -18.30 -11.21
N GLY A 420 12.80 -17.60 -10.55
CA GLY A 420 12.86 -17.41 -9.10
C GLY A 420 12.21 -18.57 -8.36
N ASN A 421 12.66 -18.88 -7.16
CA ASN A 421 12.11 -20.03 -6.42
C ASN A 421 10.81 -19.65 -5.70
N ILE A 422 9.89 -20.61 -5.59
CA ILE A 422 8.68 -20.48 -4.77
C ILE A 422 8.74 -21.53 -3.66
N VAL A 423 8.66 -21.08 -2.41
CA VAL A 423 8.59 -21.94 -1.23
C VAL A 423 7.27 -21.71 -0.51
N VAL A 424 6.47 -22.76 -0.39
CA VAL A 424 5.18 -22.78 0.31
C VAL A 424 5.30 -23.70 1.52
N LYS A 425 5.12 -23.12 2.71
CA LYS A 425 5.09 -23.83 3.98
C LYS A 425 3.69 -23.70 4.56
N THR A 426 2.94 -24.79 4.58
CA THR A 426 1.57 -24.75 5.09
C THR A 426 1.27 -26.01 5.86
N PRO A 427 1.13 -25.96 7.20
CA PRO A 427 0.92 -27.17 7.99
C PRO A 427 -0.42 -27.85 7.74
N ASN A 428 -1.49 -27.13 7.34
CA ASN A 428 -2.80 -27.74 7.20
C ASN A 428 -3.23 -27.98 5.75
N LEU A 429 -3.46 -26.91 4.97
CA LEU A 429 -4.12 -27.04 3.68
C LEU A 429 -3.52 -26.13 2.62
N LEU A 430 -3.10 -26.74 1.51
CA LEU A 430 -2.96 -26.07 0.23
C LEU A 430 -4.11 -26.50 -0.70
N TYR A 431 -4.99 -25.56 -1.04
CA TYR A 431 -6.10 -25.78 -1.96
C TYR A 431 -5.94 -24.97 -3.24
N LEU A 432 -5.95 -25.65 -4.38
CA LEU A 432 -5.83 -25.06 -5.72
C LEU A 432 -7.08 -25.40 -6.53
N HIS A 433 -8.02 -24.47 -6.69
CA HIS A 433 -9.20 -24.65 -7.54
C HIS A 433 -9.14 -23.74 -8.76
N LYS A 434 -8.90 -24.30 -9.95
CA LYS A 434 -8.71 -23.53 -11.20
C LYS A 434 -7.66 -22.42 -11.03
N ALA A 435 -6.58 -22.72 -10.31
CA ALA A 435 -5.59 -21.75 -9.84
C ALA A 435 -4.16 -22.27 -10.08
N ALA A 436 -3.16 -21.40 -9.94
CA ALA A 436 -1.80 -21.74 -10.36
C ALA A 436 -0.67 -21.26 -9.44
N ILE A 437 0.33 -22.12 -9.26
CA ILE A 437 1.65 -21.80 -8.72
C ILE A 437 2.67 -22.06 -9.83
N ILE A 438 3.33 -21.00 -10.30
CA ILE A 438 4.15 -21.07 -11.52
C ILE A 438 5.50 -20.42 -11.31
N THR A 439 6.58 -21.16 -11.53
CA THR A 439 7.87 -20.60 -11.91
C THR A 439 8.08 -20.81 -13.40
N SER A 440 8.62 -19.81 -14.09
CA SER A 440 8.92 -19.97 -15.51
C SER A 440 10.11 -19.16 -15.99
N VAL A 441 10.80 -19.71 -16.99
CA VAL A 441 11.69 -18.95 -17.87
C VAL A 441 11.05 -18.93 -19.25
N GLY A 442 10.91 -17.72 -19.81
CA GLY A 442 10.48 -17.49 -21.18
C GLY A 442 11.58 -17.90 -22.16
N THR A 443 11.94 -17.02 -23.08
CA THR A 443 12.90 -17.32 -24.17
C THR A 443 14.36 -17.47 -23.76
N GLY A 444 14.68 -17.38 -22.47
CA GLY A 444 16.05 -17.49 -21.95
C GLY A 444 16.59 -18.91 -21.85
N GLU A 445 17.91 -19.03 -21.87
CA GLU A 445 18.65 -20.27 -21.57
C GLU A 445 18.74 -20.57 -20.06
N GLY A 446 18.20 -19.70 -19.21
CA GLY A 446 18.24 -19.88 -17.76
C GLY A 446 17.39 -21.05 -17.27
N LYS A 447 17.80 -21.65 -16.15
CA LYS A 447 17.04 -22.71 -15.47
C LYS A 447 15.69 -22.19 -14.99
N GLY A 448 14.63 -23.00 -15.12
CA GLY A 448 13.37 -22.84 -14.42
C GLY A 448 13.58 -22.71 -12.91
N GLY A 449 12.74 -21.90 -12.25
CA GLY A 449 12.79 -21.76 -10.80
C GLY A 449 12.25 -23.01 -10.11
N ASP A 450 12.75 -23.33 -8.92
CA ASP A 450 12.28 -24.51 -8.18
C ASP A 450 11.01 -24.18 -7.37
N ILE A 451 10.11 -25.16 -7.25
CA ILE A 451 8.92 -25.08 -6.39
C ILE A 451 9.08 -26.09 -5.26
N THR A 452 8.94 -25.63 -4.02
CA THR A 452 8.96 -26.49 -2.84
C THR A 452 7.71 -26.26 -2.01
N ILE A 453 6.97 -27.33 -1.74
CA ILE A 453 5.78 -27.35 -0.89
C ILE A 453 6.08 -28.32 0.25
N THR A 454 6.09 -27.80 1.48
CA THR A 454 6.57 -28.57 2.65
C THR A 454 5.51 -28.65 3.74
N SER A 455 5.25 -29.89 4.15
CA SER A 455 4.46 -30.31 5.32
C SER A 455 2.97 -29.94 5.41
N PRO A 456 2.18 -29.80 4.32
CA PRO A 456 0.73 -29.82 4.47
C PRO A 456 0.18 -31.19 4.86
N VAL A 457 -0.78 -31.20 5.77
CA VAL A 457 -1.68 -32.35 5.94
C VAL A 457 -2.39 -32.63 4.61
N PHE A 458 -2.96 -31.61 3.96
CA PHE A 458 -3.67 -31.75 2.68
C PHE A 458 -3.10 -30.86 1.58
N VAL A 459 -2.76 -31.46 0.44
CA VAL A 459 -2.70 -30.77 -0.86
C VAL A 459 -3.88 -31.23 -1.69
N VAL A 460 -4.75 -30.30 -2.06
CA VAL A 460 -5.94 -30.57 -2.87
C VAL A 460 -5.88 -29.72 -4.14
N MET A 461 -5.74 -30.40 -5.28
CA MET A 461 -5.70 -29.80 -6.60
C MET A 461 -6.98 -30.16 -7.37
N ASP A 462 -7.76 -29.15 -7.74
CA ASP A 462 -8.95 -29.29 -8.57
C ASP A 462 -8.85 -28.36 -9.78
N SER A 463 -8.47 -28.93 -10.93
CA SER A 463 -7.99 -28.16 -12.09
C SER A 463 -6.87 -27.19 -11.71
N GLY A 464 -6.04 -27.59 -10.74
CA GLY A 464 -4.93 -26.80 -10.23
C GLY A 464 -3.67 -26.98 -11.08
N ILE A 465 -2.82 -25.96 -11.15
CA ILE A 465 -1.57 -25.99 -11.92
C ILE A 465 -0.39 -25.72 -10.98
N ILE A 466 0.59 -26.63 -10.96
CA ILE A 466 1.91 -26.40 -10.36
C ILE A 466 2.96 -26.61 -11.46
N LYS A 467 3.71 -25.56 -11.80
CA LYS A 467 4.55 -25.59 -12.99
C LYS A 467 5.90 -24.92 -12.76
N ALA A 468 6.97 -25.64 -13.07
CA ALA A 468 8.35 -25.17 -13.00
C ALA A 468 9.05 -25.27 -14.36
N GLN A 469 8.61 -24.47 -15.32
CA GLN A 469 8.99 -24.62 -16.73
C GLN A 469 10.20 -23.75 -17.13
N ALA A 470 10.96 -24.22 -18.11
CA ALA A 470 11.80 -23.38 -18.97
C ALA A 470 11.44 -23.57 -20.46
N ASP A 471 11.80 -22.60 -21.32
CA ASP A 471 11.65 -22.78 -22.77
C ASP A 471 12.91 -23.39 -23.40
N VAL A 472 14.06 -22.74 -23.20
CA VAL A 472 15.36 -23.19 -23.73
C VAL A 472 16.22 -23.86 -22.65
N GLY A 473 16.29 -23.26 -21.46
CA GLY A 473 17.06 -23.78 -20.34
C GLY A 473 16.49 -25.06 -19.72
N HIS A 474 17.14 -25.58 -18.68
CA HIS A 474 16.62 -26.73 -17.94
C HIS A 474 15.35 -26.37 -17.17
N GLY A 475 14.40 -27.31 -17.08
CA GLY A 475 13.25 -27.18 -16.21
C GLY A 475 13.64 -27.02 -14.73
N GLY A 476 12.77 -26.41 -13.93
CA GLY A 476 12.95 -26.34 -12.49
C GLY A 476 12.45 -27.61 -11.80
N ASN A 477 12.88 -27.86 -10.57
CA ASN A 477 12.43 -29.01 -9.79
C ASN A 477 11.17 -28.66 -8.99
N ILE A 478 10.27 -29.63 -8.87
CA ILE A 478 9.06 -29.52 -8.04
C ILE A 478 9.18 -30.59 -6.94
N ASN A 479 9.23 -30.15 -5.68
CA ASN A 479 9.21 -31.04 -4.52
C ASN A 479 7.95 -30.77 -3.68
N ILE A 480 7.10 -31.78 -3.52
CA ILE A 480 5.88 -31.72 -2.72
C ILE A 480 5.97 -32.79 -1.63
N GLU A 481 5.98 -32.38 -0.37
CA GLU A 481 5.97 -33.27 0.79
C GLU A 481 4.69 -33.03 1.58
N SER A 482 3.77 -33.99 1.61
CA SER A 482 2.44 -33.84 2.22
C SER A 482 1.93 -35.14 2.84
N GLU A 483 1.06 -35.08 3.86
CA GLU A 483 0.43 -36.29 4.39
C GLU A 483 -0.64 -36.87 3.45
N GLN A 484 -1.39 -35.99 2.78
CA GLN A 484 -2.45 -36.34 1.84
C GLN A 484 -2.32 -35.51 0.57
N PHE A 485 -2.27 -36.18 -0.58
CA PHE A 485 -2.18 -35.54 -1.89
C PHE A 485 -3.37 -35.97 -2.76
N ILE A 486 -4.29 -35.03 -3.03
CA ILE A 486 -5.53 -35.27 -3.77
C ILE A 486 -5.53 -34.39 -5.02
N THR A 487 -5.74 -35.00 -6.19
CA THR A 487 -5.73 -34.29 -7.48
C THR A 487 -6.90 -34.72 -8.35
N SER A 488 -7.56 -33.76 -9.02
CA SER A 488 -8.51 -34.05 -10.09
C SER A 488 -7.78 -34.36 -11.41
N PRO A 489 -8.39 -35.10 -12.37
CA PRO A 489 -7.76 -35.48 -13.63
C PRO A 489 -7.28 -34.30 -14.49
N ASP A 490 -7.93 -33.13 -14.35
CA ASP A 490 -7.62 -31.92 -15.11
C ASP A 490 -6.50 -31.07 -14.48
N SER A 491 -5.94 -31.51 -13.35
CA SER A 491 -4.83 -30.82 -12.70
C SER A 491 -3.50 -31.14 -13.35
N LEU A 492 -2.57 -30.19 -13.35
CA LEU A 492 -1.27 -30.30 -14.03
C LEU A 492 -0.11 -30.04 -13.07
N ILE A 493 0.83 -30.99 -13.01
CA ILE A 493 2.16 -30.80 -12.42
C ILE A 493 3.21 -31.01 -13.50
N SER A 494 4.04 -30.00 -13.75
CA SER A 494 5.03 -30.07 -14.83
C SER A 494 6.30 -29.27 -14.56
N ALA A 495 7.43 -29.96 -14.64
CA ALA A 495 8.78 -29.42 -14.58
C ALA A 495 9.44 -29.34 -15.97
N SER A 496 8.66 -29.35 -17.05
CA SER A 496 9.21 -29.60 -18.39
C SER A 496 10.02 -28.44 -18.95
N SER A 497 10.86 -28.74 -19.93
CA SER A 497 11.49 -27.78 -20.82
C SER A 497 11.20 -28.11 -22.29
N ARG A 498 10.94 -27.10 -23.12
CA ARG A 498 10.58 -27.34 -24.54
C ARG A 498 11.79 -27.73 -25.39
N LEU A 499 12.92 -27.05 -25.19
CA LEU A 499 14.16 -27.27 -25.95
C LEU A 499 15.33 -27.72 -25.05
N GLY A 500 15.15 -27.66 -23.72
CA GLY A 500 16.13 -28.09 -22.74
C GLY A 500 15.82 -29.47 -22.15
N ILE A 501 16.43 -29.76 -21.00
CA ILE A 501 16.15 -30.99 -20.23
C ILE A 501 15.04 -30.68 -19.22
N ASP A 502 14.08 -31.60 -19.09
CA ASP A 502 13.05 -31.53 -18.07
C ASP A 502 13.66 -31.55 -16.64
N GLY A 503 13.02 -30.83 -15.73
CA GLY A 503 13.30 -30.92 -14.30
C GLY A 503 12.60 -32.11 -13.65
N GLU A 504 12.89 -32.33 -12.37
CA GLU A 504 12.32 -33.43 -11.61
C GLU A 504 11.02 -33.02 -10.91
N VAL A 505 10.02 -33.91 -10.93
CA VAL A 505 8.82 -33.81 -10.10
C VAL A 505 8.85 -34.91 -9.06
N LYS A 506 8.98 -34.52 -7.79
CA LYS A 506 9.01 -35.42 -6.65
C LYS A 506 7.83 -35.13 -5.73
N ILE A 507 6.99 -36.14 -5.52
CA ILE A 507 5.83 -36.08 -4.63
C ILE A 507 6.01 -37.16 -3.58
N GLU A 508 6.18 -36.74 -2.33
CA GLU A 508 6.26 -37.59 -1.15
C GLU A 508 4.96 -37.47 -0.37
N SER A 509 4.12 -38.50 -0.49
CA SER A 509 2.93 -38.67 0.33
C SER A 509 2.79 -40.14 0.76
N PRO A 510 2.55 -40.43 2.04
CA PRO A 510 2.28 -41.80 2.50
C PRO A 510 1.17 -42.44 1.67
N ASN A 511 1.31 -43.73 1.36
CA ASN A 511 0.27 -44.46 0.65
C ASN A 511 -0.93 -44.63 1.61
N VAL A 512 -2.02 -43.93 1.34
CA VAL A 512 -3.24 -44.02 2.14
C VAL A 512 -4.14 -45.04 1.45
N ASP A 513 -4.25 -46.21 2.06
CA ASP A 513 -5.11 -47.27 1.58
C ASP A 513 -6.60 -46.89 1.79
N LEU A 514 -7.17 -46.23 0.79
CA LEU A 514 -8.58 -45.87 0.74
C LEU A 514 -9.51 -47.09 0.56
N GLU A 515 -8.97 -48.27 0.18
CA GLU A 515 -9.77 -49.50 0.05
C GLU A 515 -10.28 -49.96 1.43
N SER A 516 -9.53 -49.66 2.49
CA SER A 516 -9.93 -49.93 3.87
C SER A 516 -11.11 -49.07 4.38
N PHE A 517 -11.44 -47.96 3.69
CA PHE A 517 -12.55 -47.05 4.01
C PHE A 517 -13.78 -47.22 3.13
N LEU A 518 -13.69 -48.02 2.06
CA LEU A 518 -14.85 -48.40 1.26
C LEU A 518 -15.70 -49.39 2.07
N VAL A 519 -16.66 -48.84 2.82
CA VAL A 519 -17.77 -49.64 3.33
C VAL A 519 -18.52 -50.18 2.12
N ILE A 520 -18.40 -51.49 1.90
CA ILE A 520 -19.33 -52.22 1.04
C ILE A 520 -20.71 -51.97 1.65
N LEU A 521 -21.53 -51.17 0.97
CA LEU A 521 -22.95 -51.08 1.32
C LEU A 521 -23.49 -52.51 1.27
N SER A 522 -23.99 -53.00 2.41
CA SER A 522 -24.58 -54.34 2.50
C SER A 522 -25.61 -54.49 1.39
N ASP A 523 -25.47 -55.54 0.59
CA ASP A 523 -26.39 -55.89 -0.50
C ASP A 523 -27.67 -56.54 0.05
N ASP A 524 -27.96 -56.35 1.35
CA ASP A 524 -29.24 -56.68 1.96
C ASP A 524 -30.31 -55.76 1.38
N VAL A 525 -30.78 -56.13 0.19
CA VAL A 525 -32.05 -55.66 -0.35
C VAL A 525 -33.11 -56.14 0.63
N VAL A 526 -33.56 -55.24 1.51
CA VAL A 526 -34.72 -55.48 2.36
C VAL A 526 -35.89 -55.76 1.42
N GLU A 527 -36.37 -57.00 1.41
CA GLU A 527 -37.48 -57.42 0.55
C GLU A 527 -38.72 -56.58 0.91
N ALA A 528 -39.19 -55.73 -0.02
CA ALA A 528 -40.28 -54.78 0.24
C ALA A 528 -41.60 -55.45 0.68
N SER A 529 -41.76 -56.75 0.38
CA SER A 529 -42.83 -57.64 0.88
C SER A 529 -42.86 -57.76 2.41
N SER A 530 -41.72 -57.63 3.10
CA SER A 530 -41.61 -57.72 4.56
C SER A 530 -41.99 -56.42 5.29
N LEU A 531 -42.00 -55.28 4.59
CA LEU A 531 -42.40 -53.97 5.11
C LEU A 531 -43.88 -53.65 4.88
N ILE A 532 -44.62 -54.52 4.17
CA ILE A 532 -46.07 -54.39 4.01
C ILE A 532 -46.75 -54.94 5.27
N GLN A 533 -47.10 -54.05 6.20
CA GLN A 533 -48.02 -54.38 7.28
C GLN A 533 -49.32 -54.96 6.71
N LYS A 534 -49.69 -56.15 7.19
CA LYS A 534 -50.93 -56.84 6.83
C LYS A 534 -52.15 -55.92 7.07
N PRO A 535 -53.11 -55.87 6.13
CA PRO A 535 -54.31 -55.06 6.29
C PRO A 535 -55.18 -55.61 7.41
N CYS A 536 -55.73 -54.70 8.22
CA CYS A 536 -56.72 -54.99 9.25
C CYS A 536 -57.86 -55.85 8.67
N ARG A 537 -58.12 -57.01 9.29
CA ARG A 537 -59.34 -57.79 9.05
C ARG A 537 -60.19 -57.87 10.33
N MET A 538 -61.28 -57.10 10.24
CA MET A 538 -62.54 -57.00 10.98
C MET A 538 -62.95 -58.06 12.03
N ARG A 539 -63.61 -57.53 13.07
CA ARG A 539 -64.74 -58.11 13.83
C ARG A 539 -65.52 -56.90 14.41
N GLY A 540 -66.81 -56.65 14.27
CA GLY A 540 -67.96 -57.28 13.65
C GLY A 540 -69.21 -56.53 14.17
N SER A 541 -70.24 -56.44 13.33
CA SER A 541 -71.66 -56.17 13.61
C SER A 541 -72.17 -54.78 14.05
N SER A 542 -73.09 -54.27 13.21
CA SER A 542 -74.32 -53.49 13.46
C SER A 542 -74.42 -52.04 12.91
N PHE A 543 -75.61 -51.77 12.34
CA PHE A 543 -76.15 -50.70 11.47
C PHE A 543 -76.08 -49.27 12.09
N PHE A 544 -76.17 -48.11 11.40
CA PHE A 544 -77.26 -47.56 10.57
C PHE A 544 -76.82 -46.30 9.77
N VAL A 545 -77.69 -45.93 8.81
CA VAL A 545 -77.69 -44.94 7.71
C VAL A 545 -77.74 -43.46 8.16
N GLN A 546 -77.13 -42.50 7.42
CA GLN A 546 -77.84 -41.35 6.82
C GLN A 546 -77.09 -40.55 5.73
N LYS A 547 -77.92 -40.17 4.75
CA LYS A 547 -77.84 -39.54 3.42
C LYS A 547 -77.23 -38.11 3.40
N ILE A 548 -76.23 -37.84 2.55
CA ILE A 548 -76.17 -37.07 1.26
C ILE A 548 -76.44 -35.54 1.31
N ASN A 549 -75.50 -34.80 0.67
CA ASN A 549 -75.63 -33.78 -0.41
C ASN A 549 -74.78 -32.54 -0.09
N GLY A 550 -73.84 -32.14 -0.94
CA GLY A 550 -74.05 -31.69 -2.31
C GLY A 550 -74.11 -30.16 -2.24
N SER A 551 -73.38 -29.36 -3.01
CA SER A 551 -72.74 -29.53 -4.32
C SER A 551 -71.72 -28.41 -4.50
#